data_AF-A0A094ASZ6-F1
#
_entry.id   AF-A0A094ASZ6-F1
#
_cell.length_a   1.000
_cell.length_b   1.000
_cell.length_c   1.000
_cell.angle_alpha   90.00
_cell.angle_beta   90.00
_cell.angle_gamma   90.00
#
_symmetry.space_group_name_H-M   'P 1'
#
loop_
_entity.id
_entity.type
_entity.pdbx_description
1 polymer ?
#
loop_
_entity_poly.entity_id
_entity_poly.type
_entity_poly.pdbx_seq_one_letter_code
_entity_poly.pdbx_strand_id
1 'polypeptide(L)'
;MSDDPDFIRTFGDTAAIHNRQCLACDSVHAVGQCPSKRAGVEHCGLCGMAHYGFTQSGSEAACPSLSSEIQVRLMLDALKTSTEPRETIESARTYLRGVIGNLVKKKKDQELKEARSRPILPPPRPVATQAQWRVAPQGH
;
A
#
# COMPACT_ATOMS: atom_id res chain seq x y z
N MET A 1 22.36 44.28 2.61
CA MET A 1 22.59 43.32 1.52
C MET A 1 21.38 42.40 1.38
N SER A 2 20.22 42.97 1.02
CA SER A 2 18.98 42.19 0.88
C SER A 2 18.04 42.74 -0.20
N ASP A 3 18.50 43.73 -0.97
CA ASP A 3 17.72 44.42 -2.02
C ASP A 3 18.23 44.02 -3.41
N ASP A 4 18.54 42.73 -3.60
CA ASP A 4 18.94 42.21 -4.90
C ASP A 4 17.68 41.74 -5.67
N PRO A 5 17.30 42.43 -6.77
CA PRO A 5 16.06 42.13 -7.49
C PRO A 5 16.06 40.75 -8.16
N ASP A 6 17.23 40.13 -8.36
CA ASP A 6 17.33 38.76 -8.88
C ASP A 6 17.02 37.69 -7.82
N PHE A 7 17.20 38.00 -6.53
CA PHE A 7 16.74 37.11 -5.44
C PHE A 7 15.20 37.05 -5.42
N ILE A 8 14.52 38.17 -5.66
CA ILE A 8 13.06 38.25 -5.78
C ILE A 8 12.56 37.61 -7.08
N ARG A 9 13.29 37.65 -8.20
CA ARG A 9 12.86 36.92 -9.42
C ARG A 9 13.07 35.41 -9.33
N THR A 10 14.06 34.95 -8.59
CA THR A 10 14.39 33.51 -8.51
C THR A 10 13.62 32.80 -7.38
N PHE A 11 13.32 33.51 -6.27
CA PHE A 11 12.58 32.97 -5.13
C PHE A 11 11.25 33.70 -4.82
N GLY A 12 10.97 34.85 -5.42
CA GLY A 12 9.77 35.65 -5.14
C GLY A 12 8.47 35.15 -5.79
N ASP A 13 8.53 34.05 -6.53
CA ASP A 13 7.34 33.31 -6.99
C ASP A 13 6.96 32.12 -6.09
N THR A 14 7.53 31.99 -4.88
CA THR A 14 7.07 30.97 -3.91
C THR A 14 5.68 31.27 -3.31
N ALA A 15 5.07 32.41 -3.64
CA ALA A 15 3.73 32.79 -3.22
C ALA A 15 2.63 32.47 -4.26
N ALA A 16 2.98 31.87 -5.41
CA ALA A 16 1.99 31.14 -6.19
C ALA A 16 1.58 29.91 -5.36
N ILE A 17 0.47 30.04 -4.63
CA ILE A 17 -0.17 28.97 -3.87
C ILE A 17 -0.62 27.91 -4.88
N HIS A 18 0.32 27.09 -5.35
CA HIS A 18 0.04 25.96 -6.22
C HIS A 18 -0.58 24.88 -5.34
N ASN A 19 -1.87 25.05 -5.10
CA ASN A 19 -2.73 24.03 -4.54
C ASN A 19 -2.71 22.83 -5.49
N ARG A 20 -2.06 21.75 -5.07
CA ARG A 20 -1.97 20.50 -5.82
C ARG A 20 -2.60 19.39 -5.00
N GLN A 21 -3.10 18.37 -5.67
CA GLN A 21 -3.52 17.15 -5.01
C GLN A 21 -2.29 16.49 -4.38
N CYS A 22 -2.32 16.30 -3.07
CA CYS A 22 -1.21 15.71 -2.35
C CYS A 22 -1.29 14.20 -2.36
N LEU A 23 -0.25 13.52 -2.83
CA LEU A 23 -0.16 12.05 -2.82
C LEU A 23 -0.10 11.44 -1.41
N ALA A 24 0.13 12.25 -0.38
CA ALA A 24 0.26 11.77 1.00
C ALA A 24 -1.07 11.82 1.79
N CYS A 25 -1.98 12.72 1.47
CA CYS A 25 -3.27 12.87 2.18
C CYS A 25 -4.48 12.99 1.24
N ASP A 26 -4.26 12.85 -0.07
CA ASP A 26 -5.22 12.99 -1.17
C ASP A 26 -6.02 14.29 -1.19
N SER A 27 -5.63 15.26 -0.36
CA SER A 27 -6.28 16.56 -0.24
C SER A 27 -5.54 17.60 -1.08
N VAL A 28 -6.29 18.59 -1.57
CA VAL A 28 -5.71 19.71 -2.32
C VAL A 28 -5.24 20.77 -1.34
N HIS A 29 -3.94 21.06 -1.34
CA HIS A 29 -3.35 22.11 -0.50
C HIS A 29 -2.05 22.63 -1.12
N ALA A 30 -1.56 23.75 -0.59
CA ALA A 30 -0.29 24.35 -1.02
C ALA A 30 0.89 23.41 -0.74
N VAL A 31 1.93 23.50 -1.57
CA VAL A 31 3.16 22.73 -1.37
C VAL A 31 3.75 23.05 0.01
N GLY A 32 4.14 22.01 0.76
CA GLY A 32 4.67 22.15 2.11
C GLY A 32 3.62 22.32 3.21
N GLN A 33 2.35 22.52 2.88
CA GLN A 33 1.26 22.74 3.84
C GLN A 33 0.42 21.50 4.15
N CYS A 34 0.94 20.30 3.86
CA CYS A 34 0.24 19.04 4.11
C CYS A 34 -0.12 18.92 5.60
N PRO A 35 -1.41 18.71 5.94
CA PRO A 35 -1.84 18.49 7.32
C PRO A 35 -1.07 17.35 7.99
N SER A 36 -0.83 16.24 7.27
CA SER A 36 -0.07 15.10 7.77
C SER A 36 1.39 15.48 8.09
N LYS A 37 2.00 16.36 7.30
CA LYS A 37 3.37 16.86 7.56
C LYS A 37 3.42 17.81 8.76
N ARG A 38 2.39 18.65 8.93
CA ARG A 38 2.29 19.60 10.05
C ARG A 38 1.95 18.93 11.38
N ALA A 39 1.14 17.89 11.35
CA ALA A 39 0.79 17.10 12.53
C ALA A 39 1.99 16.30 13.08
N GLY A 40 2.99 16.03 12.24
CA GLY A 40 4.14 15.23 12.61
C GLY A 40 3.90 13.74 12.39
N VAL A 41 4.88 12.95 12.81
CA VAL A 41 4.87 11.51 12.65
C VAL A 41 4.36 10.86 13.93
N GLU A 42 3.19 10.23 13.85
CA GLU A 42 2.58 9.52 14.96
C GLU A 42 3.13 8.08 15.01
N HIS A 43 3.53 7.63 16.20
CA HIS A 43 3.90 6.23 16.42
C HIS A 43 2.65 5.42 16.74
N CYS A 44 2.44 4.35 15.99
CA CYS A 44 1.30 3.49 16.21
C CYS A 44 1.46 2.64 17.48
N GLY A 45 0.49 2.70 18.40
CA GLY A 45 0.45 1.84 19.58
C GLY A 45 0.29 0.34 19.30
N LEU A 46 0.00 -0.05 18.05
CA LEU A 46 -0.16 -1.46 17.66
C LEU A 46 1.10 -2.06 17.01
N CYS A 47 1.79 -1.33 16.13
CA CYS A 47 2.95 -1.84 15.40
C CYS A 47 4.28 -1.16 15.79
N GLY A 48 4.25 -0.11 16.61
CA GLY A 48 5.43 0.64 17.05
C GLY A 48 6.09 1.48 15.96
N MET A 49 5.60 1.43 14.71
CA MET A 49 6.13 2.21 13.61
C MET A 49 5.41 3.55 13.47
N ALA A 50 6.20 4.50 13.00
CA ALA A 50 5.79 5.81 12.54
C ALA A 50 4.91 5.70 11.28
N HIS A 51 3.63 6.08 11.36
CA HIS A 51 2.78 6.21 10.17
C HIS A 51 1.79 7.36 10.32
N TYR A 52 1.46 8.03 9.21
CA TYR A 52 0.45 9.09 9.24
C TYR A 52 -0.94 8.49 9.48
N GLY A 53 -1.71 9.09 10.39
CA GLY A 53 -3.06 8.61 10.77
C GLY A 53 -4.11 8.66 9.65
N PHE A 54 -3.71 9.06 8.44
CA PHE A 54 -4.56 9.17 7.25
C PHE A 54 -4.02 8.29 6.13
N THR A 55 -4.69 7.17 5.85
CA THR A 55 -4.72 6.56 4.52
C THR A 55 -6.16 6.68 4.01
N GLN A 56 -6.42 7.55 3.02
CA GLN A 56 -7.76 7.70 2.46
C GLN A 56 -8.03 6.63 1.39
N SER A 57 -9.31 6.22 1.32
CA SER A 57 -9.95 5.60 0.16
C SER A 57 -9.67 4.13 -0.16
N GLY A 58 -9.53 3.31 0.87
CA GLY A 58 -9.82 1.88 0.73
C GLY A 58 -8.64 0.99 1.03
N SER A 59 -8.70 0.42 2.24
CA SER A 59 -8.21 -0.92 2.52
C SER A 59 -6.69 -1.13 2.52
N GLU A 60 -5.89 -0.08 2.51
CA GLU A 60 -4.53 -0.13 3.05
C GLU A 60 -4.58 0.54 4.42
N ALA A 61 -4.74 -0.27 5.45
CA ALA A 61 -4.56 0.23 6.80
C ALA A 61 -3.12 0.75 6.91
N ALA A 62 -2.95 2.01 7.32
CA ALA A 62 -1.61 2.59 7.55
C ALA A 62 -0.75 1.71 8.47
N CYS A 63 -1.40 0.93 9.33
CA CYS A 63 -0.78 -0.05 10.21
C CYS A 63 -0.66 -1.42 9.51
N PRO A 64 0.56 -1.96 9.31
CA PRO A 64 0.77 -3.30 8.77
C PRO A 64 0.12 -4.41 9.61
N SER A 65 -0.13 -4.15 10.89
CA SER A 65 -0.79 -5.10 11.78
C SER A 65 -2.23 -5.44 11.37
N LEU A 66 -2.87 -4.54 10.60
CA LEU A 66 -4.25 -4.69 10.15
C LEU A 66 -4.35 -5.28 8.74
N SER A 67 -3.24 -5.51 8.04
CA SER A 67 -3.24 -6.16 6.73
C SER A 67 -3.23 -7.69 6.81
N SER A 68 -2.93 -8.26 7.98
CA SER A 68 -2.89 -9.71 8.21
C SER A 68 -4.17 -10.21 8.85
N GLU A 69 -4.90 -11.08 8.16
CA GLU A 69 -6.16 -11.67 8.67
C GLU A 69 -5.94 -12.43 9.99
N ILE A 70 -4.85 -13.18 10.10
CA ILE A 70 -4.50 -13.94 11.31
C ILE A 70 -4.30 -12.99 12.48
N GLN A 71 -3.57 -11.89 12.26
CA GLN A 71 -3.30 -10.91 13.30
C GLN A 71 -4.58 -10.21 13.78
N VAL A 72 -5.48 -9.86 12.86
CA VAL A 72 -6.77 -9.25 13.21
C VAL A 72 -7.65 -10.21 14.02
N ARG A 73 -7.60 -11.52 13.76
CA ARG A 73 -8.29 -12.53 14.59
C ARG A 73 -7.70 -12.62 15.99
N LEU A 74 -6.37 -12.58 16.13
CA LEU A 74 -5.72 -12.54 17.45
C LEU A 74 -6.11 -11.27 18.22
N MET A 75 -6.26 -10.12 17.55
CA MET A 75 -6.74 -8.89 18.17
C MET A 75 -8.18 -9.03 18.69
N LEU A 76 -9.07 -9.71 17.94
CA LEU A 76 -10.43 -10.00 18.39
C LEU A 76 -10.46 -10.90 19.63
N ASP A 77 -9.53 -11.84 19.73
CA ASP A 77 -9.38 -12.69 20.91
C ASP A 77 -8.86 -11.91 22.12
N ALA A 78 -7.89 -11.00 21.92
CA ALA A 78 -7.41 -10.11 22.98
C ALA A 78 -8.52 -9.18 23.52
N LEU A 79 -9.47 -8.75 22.68
CA LEU A 79 -10.64 -7.97 23.12
C LEU A 79 -11.62 -8.77 24.00
N LYS A 80 -11.44 -10.08 24.20
CA LYS A 80 -12.25 -10.87 25.14
C LYS A 80 -11.73 -10.74 26.57
N THR A 81 -10.43 -10.52 26.73
CA THR A 81 -9.76 -10.40 28.03
C THR A 81 -9.47 -8.95 28.42
N SER A 82 -9.75 -7.98 27.54
CA SER A 82 -9.61 -6.55 27.86
C SER A 82 -10.58 -6.11 28.97
N THR A 83 -10.09 -5.27 29.88
CA THR A 83 -10.85 -4.67 30.99
C THR A 83 -11.40 -3.28 30.65
N GLU A 84 -11.38 -2.90 29.37
CA GLU A 84 -11.89 -1.61 28.88
C GLU A 84 -13.44 -1.52 28.92
N PRO A 85 -14.02 -0.32 28.81
CA PRO A 85 -15.46 -0.13 28.74
C PRO A 85 -16.08 -0.94 27.58
N ARG A 86 -17.28 -1.48 27.82
CA ARG A 86 -18.00 -2.30 26.84
C ARG A 86 -18.22 -1.59 25.52
N GLU A 87 -18.56 -0.30 25.56
CA GLU A 87 -18.77 0.51 24.35
C GLU A 87 -17.52 0.57 23.47
N THR A 88 -16.34 0.74 24.09
CA THR A 88 -15.05 0.75 23.40
C THR A 88 -14.75 -0.61 22.77
N ILE A 89 -15.00 -1.70 23.52
CA ILE A 89 -14.78 -3.07 23.03
C ILE A 89 -15.72 -3.42 21.87
N GLU A 90 -16.99 -3.04 21.94
CA GLU A 90 -17.97 -3.31 20.88
C GLU A 90 -17.67 -2.53 19.60
N SER A 91 -17.29 -1.27 19.73
CA SER A 91 -16.80 -0.45 18.62
C SER A 91 -15.58 -1.08 17.96
N ALA A 92 -14.57 -1.46 18.75
CA ALA A 92 -13.36 -2.11 18.26
C ALA A 92 -13.65 -3.46 17.57
N ARG A 93 -14.52 -4.30 18.14
CA ARG A 93 -14.92 -5.59 17.53
C ARG A 93 -15.61 -5.38 16.19
N THR A 94 -16.49 -4.39 16.10
CA THR A 94 -17.20 -4.06 14.87
C THR A 94 -16.23 -3.61 13.78
N TYR A 95 -15.28 -2.75 14.14
CA TYR A 95 -14.21 -2.33 13.23
C TYR A 95 -13.36 -3.51 12.73
N LEU A 96 -12.82 -4.34 13.64
CA LEU A 96 -11.94 -5.46 13.27
C LEU A 96 -12.66 -6.51 12.40
N ARG A 97 -13.96 -6.75 12.62
CA ARG A 97 -14.77 -7.59 11.72
C ARG A 97 -14.88 -6.99 10.31
N GLY A 98 -15.08 -5.68 10.21
CA GLY A 98 -15.07 -4.97 8.93
C GLY A 98 -13.72 -5.08 8.21
N VAL A 99 -12.62 -4.99 8.94
CA VAL A 99 -11.26 -5.18 8.39
C VAL A 99 -11.11 -6.58 7.77
N ILE A 100 -11.53 -7.64 8.47
CA ILE A 100 -11.49 -9.01 7.92
C ILE A 100 -12.29 -9.11 6.62
N GLY A 101 -13.51 -8.56 6.59
CA GLY A 101 -14.34 -8.55 5.39
C GLY A 101 -13.67 -7.86 4.20
N ASN A 102 -13.00 -6.74 4.44
CA ASN A 102 -12.26 -6.01 3.41
C ASN A 102 -11.03 -6.80 2.90
N LEU A 103 -10.30 -7.48 3.78
CA LEU A 103 -9.15 -8.31 3.40
C LEU A 103 -9.56 -9.47 2.51
N VAL A 104 -10.63 -10.19 2.88
CA VAL A 104 -11.14 -11.33 2.09
C VAL A 104 -11.64 -10.84 0.72
N LYS A 105 -12.37 -9.73 0.69
CA LYS A 105 -12.84 -9.12 -0.56
C LYS A 105 -11.68 -8.74 -1.47
N LYS A 106 -10.66 -8.07 -0.93
CA LYS A 106 -9.44 -7.71 -1.67
C LYS A 106 -8.74 -8.93 -2.25
N LYS A 107 -8.57 -10.00 -1.46
CA LYS A 107 -7.94 -11.24 -1.92
C LYS A 107 -8.69 -11.85 -3.10
N LYS A 108 -10.02 -11.93 -3.02
CA LYS A 108 -10.87 -12.42 -4.11
C LYS A 108 -10.77 -11.54 -5.37
N ASP A 109 -10.80 -10.22 -5.21
CA ASP A 109 -10.68 -9.27 -6.32
C ASP A 109 -9.30 -9.39 -7.00
N GLN A 110 -8.24 -9.63 -6.22
CA GLN A 110 -6.89 -9.86 -6.72
C GLN A 110 -6.80 -11.18 -7.50
N GLU A 111 -7.33 -12.28 -6.96
CA GLU A 111 -7.38 -13.57 -7.65
C GLU A 111 -8.14 -13.48 -8.99
N LEU A 112 -9.25 -12.73 -9.03
CA LEU A 112 -10.02 -12.50 -10.26
C LEU A 112 -9.22 -11.69 -11.29
N LYS A 113 -8.50 -10.65 -10.85
CA LYS A 113 -7.62 -9.87 -11.72
C LYS A 113 -6.48 -10.72 -12.27
N GLU A 114 -5.85 -11.51 -11.42
CA GLU A 114 -4.78 -12.43 -11.80
C GLU A 114 -5.26 -13.45 -12.83
N ALA A 115 -6.42 -14.08 -12.58
CA ALA A 115 -7.04 -15.02 -13.52
C ALA A 115 -7.34 -14.38 -14.89
N ARG A 116 -7.80 -13.12 -14.91
CA ARG A 116 -8.02 -12.37 -16.16
C ARG A 116 -6.72 -11.97 -16.87
N SER A 117 -5.64 -11.74 -16.11
CA SER A 117 -4.35 -11.30 -16.64
C SER A 117 -3.43 -12.45 -17.09
N ARG A 118 -3.76 -13.71 -16.75
CA ARG A 118 -2.96 -14.87 -17.18
C ARG A 118 -2.99 -14.97 -18.70
N PRO A 119 -1.82 -14.90 -19.38
CA PRO A 119 -1.75 -15.18 -20.81
C PRO A 119 -2.20 -16.63 -21.05
N ILE A 120 -2.98 -16.86 -22.10
CA ILE A 120 -3.21 -18.21 -22.62
C ILE A 120 -1.84 -18.74 -23.04
N LEU A 121 -1.23 -19.60 -22.22
CA LEU A 121 0.01 -20.26 -22.59
C LEU A 121 -0.33 -21.18 -23.78
N PRO A 122 0.30 -21.02 -24.95
CA PRO A 122 0.06 -21.94 -26.06
C PRO A 122 0.43 -23.36 -25.60
N PRO A 123 -0.32 -24.38 -26.06
CA PRO A 123 -0.05 -25.76 -25.66
C PRO A 123 1.42 -26.12 -25.95
N PRO A 124 2.08 -26.91 -25.09
CA PRO A 124 3.46 -27.31 -25.31
C PRO A 124 3.56 -28.02 -26.67
N ARG A 125 4.42 -27.49 -27.55
CA ARG A 125 4.67 -28.11 -28.85
C ARG A 125 5.32 -29.48 -28.60
N PRO A 126 4.88 -30.55 -29.29
CA PRO A 126 5.56 -31.83 -29.19
C PRO A 126 7.02 -31.66 -29.64
N VAL A 127 7.95 -32.09 -28.78
CA VAL A 127 9.40 -32.04 -29.03
C VAL A 127 9.70 -32.82 -30.31
N ALA A 128 10.10 -32.11 -31.37
CA ALA A 128 10.64 -32.74 -32.56
C ALA A 128 12.00 -33.36 -32.19
N THR A 129 12.09 -34.68 -32.29
CA THR A 129 13.30 -35.47 -32.09
C THR A 129 14.41 -34.92 -33.00
N GLN A 130 15.49 -34.38 -32.41
CA GLN A 130 16.64 -33.91 -33.17
C GLN A 130 17.23 -35.07 -33.98
N ALA A 131 17.28 -34.92 -35.30
CA ALA A 131 18.03 -35.80 -36.18
C ALA A 131 19.53 -35.60 -35.90
N GLN A 132 20.14 -36.63 -35.30
CA GLN A 132 21.58 -36.72 -35.07
C GLN A 132 22.31 -36.75 -36.41
N TRP A 133 23.06 -35.69 -36.73
CA TRP A 133 23.99 -35.67 -37.84
C TRP A 133 25.20 -36.56 -37.49
N ARG A 134 25.34 -37.69 -38.18
CA ARG A 134 26.57 -38.50 -38.11
C ARG A 134 27.66 -37.82 -38.94
N VAL A 135 28.75 -37.42 -38.30
CA VAL A 135 30.01 -37.11 -39.00
C VAL A 135 30.71 -38.43 -39.29
N ALA A 136 31.05 -38.65 -40.57
CA ALA A 136 31.88 -39.77 -40.97
C ALA A 136 33.35 -39.52 -40.58
N PRO A 137 34.08 -40.50 -40.02
CA PRO A 137 35.49 -40.36 -39.73
C PRO A 137 36.32 -40.42 -41.01
N GLN A 138 37.22 -39.45 -41.21
CA GLN A 138 38.30 -39.56 -42.18
C GLN A 138 39.50 -40.21 -41.48
N GLY A 139 39.91 -41.38 -41.97
CA GLY A 139 41.08 -42.13 -41.51
C GLY A 139 42.15 -42.19 -42.60
N HIS A 140 43.39 -42.04 -42.15
CA HIS A 140 44.69 -41.92 -42.83
C HIS A 140 45.05 -43.00 -43.86
#